data_AF-A0A1X7S9H1-F1
#
_entry.id   AF-A0A1X7S9H1-F1
#
_cell.length_a   1.000
_cell.length_b   1.000
_cell.length_c   1.000
_cell.angle_alpha   90.00
_cell.angle_beta   90.00
_cell.angle_gamma   90.00
#
_symmetry.space_group_name_H-M   'P 1'
#
loop_
_entity.id
_entity.type
_entity.pdbx_description
1 polymer ?
#
loop_
_entity_poly.entity_id
_entity_poly.type
_entity_poly.pdbx_seq_one_letter_code
_entity_poly.pdbx_strand_id
1 'polypeptide(L)'
;MDNTGLLQRVAALETAIFGSPLTAGANMSTATSSGTSPPSIAPASTFLVSSPIDQRLSQPCKADATPAPAVDTKAAYSAAVPPATTPQHSSLLELPKEIREEIYRLVVTQPDKWIDVHANGYARPALLQICKEIRSEAVPIFYSDTMHRFMMRTRDFDCSTVCLWQERSGHLDRTEAMLRDANTNWSPHWKNLLDWLKKFHARKIEHAVYCSATNSGSQQLHEQALVGMTFSVATDLKDSPWEVLERVLASVRPLLIASNPRWADEH
;
A
#
# COMPACT_ATOMS: atom_id res chain seq x y z
N MET A 1 10.13 -17.48 -38.04
CA MET A 1 8.84 -16.77 -37.98
C MET A 1 9.14 -15.36 -37.52
N ASP A 2 8.78 -14.38 -38.35
CA ASP A 2 9.31 -13.02 -38.31
C ASP A 2 8.58 -12.20 -37.23
N ASN A 3 9.22 -11.98 -36.07
CA ASN A 3 8.65 -11.26 -34.92
C ASN A 3 8.50 -9.75 -35.15
N THR A 4 9.03 -9.27 -36.27
CA THR A 4 9.03 -7.86 -36.67
C THR A 4 7.60 -7.33 -36.87
N GLY A 5 6.69 -8.16 -37.39
CA GLY A 5 5.29 -7.77 -37.62
C GLY A 5 4.45 -7.64 -36.34
N LEU A 6 4.83 -8.31 -35.25
CA LEU A 6 4.09 -8.25 -33.99
C LEU A 6 4.46 -7.00 -33.20
N LEU A 7 5.75 -6.65 -33.18
CA LEU A 7 6.26 -5.41 -32.57
C LEU A 7 5.73 -4.16 -33.29
N GLN A 8 5.61 -4.21 -34.62
CA GLN A 8 5.10 -3.09 -35.41
C GLN A 8 3.59 -2.84 -35.18
N ARG A 9 2.83 -3.90 -34.86
CA ARG A 9 1.40 -3.80 -34.50
C ARG A 9 1.19 -3.32 -33.06
N VAL A 10 2.08 -3.66 -32.13
CA VAL A 10 2.08 -3.14 -30.76
C VAL A 10 2.43 -1.65 -30.76
N ALA A 11 3.45 -1.23 -31.50
CA ALA A 11 3.82 0.19 -31.64
C ALA A 11 2.70 1.03 -32.28
N ALA A 12 1.96 0.47 -33.25
CA ALA A 12 0.80 1.13 -33.85
C ALA A 12 -0.38 1.29 -32.87
N LEU A 13 -0.58 0.32 -31.97
CA LEU A 13 -1.57 0.39 -30.89
C LEU A 13 -1.20 1.43 -29.82
N GLU A 14 0.08 1.55 -29.47
CA GLU A 14 0.57 2.57 -28.54
C GLU A 14 0.38 3.99 -29.07
N THR A 15 0.61 4.20 -30.38
CA THR A 15 0.44 5.51 -31.03
C THR A 15 -1.04 5.94 -31.10
N ALA A 16 -1.97 4.98 -31.24
CA ALA A 16 -3.40 5.24 -31.28
C ALA A 16 -4.00 5.55 -29.91
N ILE A 17 -3.41 5.06 -28.82
CA ILE A 17 -3.94 5.23 -27.45
C ILE A 17 -3.33 6.46 -26.76
N PHE A 18 -2.07 6.79 -27.00
CA PHE A 18 -1.35 7.81 -26.21
C PHE A 18 -0.96 9.09 -26.96
N GLY A 19 -1.18 9.16 -28.28
CA GLY A 19 -0.76 10.31 -29.08
C GLY A 19 0.76 10.37 -29.27
N SER A 20 1.21 10.95 -30.38
CA SER A 20 2.63 10.95 -30.78
C SER A 20 3.53 11.67 -29.76
N PRO A 21 4.67 11.08 -29.35
CA PRO A 21 5.66 11.80 -28.55
C PRO A 21 6.38 12.85 -29.41
N LEU A 22 6.45 14.08 -28.86
CA LEU A 22 7.22 15.19 -29.40
C LEU A 22 8.69 14.79 -29.57
N THR A 23 9.21 14.94 -30.78
CA THR A 23 10.63 14.77 -31.12
C THR A 23 11.48 15.83 -30.40
N ALA A 24 12.24 15.43 -29.38
CA ALA A 24 13.29 16.25 -28.80
C ALA A 24 14.57 16.12 -29.65
N GLY A 25 15.02 17.24 -30.20
CA GLY A 25 16.20 17.36 -31.04
C GLY A 25 17.48 16.99 -30.30
N ALA A 26 18.36 16.30 -31.03
CA ALA A 26 19.72 15.99 -30.65
C ALA A 26 20.55 17.26 -30.44
N ASN A 27 21.38 17.29 -29.40
CA ASN A 27 22.65 18.00 -29.44
C ASN A 27 23.70 17.22 -28.66
N MET A 28 24.65 16.69 -29.43
CA MET A 28 25.93 16.17 -28.95
C MET A 28 26.78 17.32 -28.41
N SER A 29 27.49 17.11 -27.31
CA SER A 29 28.78 17.74 -27.06
C SER A 29 29.61 16.90 -26.09
N THR A 30 30.80 16.56 -26.58
CA THR A 30 31.91 15.86 -25.96
C THR A 30 32.67 16.73 -24.96
N ALA A 31 33.10 16.18 -23.82
CA ALA A 31 34.34 16.59 -23.12
C ALA A 31 34.72 15.52 -22.07
N THR A 32 35.78 14.74 -22.28
CA THR A 32 37.18 14.92 -21.81
C THR A 32 37.43 14.41 -20.39
N SER A 33 38.29 13.39 -20.32
CA SER A 33 38.90 12.78 -19.13
C SER A 33 40.07 13.60 -18.56
N SER A 34 40.16 13.68 -17.24
CA SER A 34 41.36 13.84 -16.38
C SER A 34 40.86 14.31 -15.01
N GLY A 35 41.33 13.91 -13.84
CA GLY A 35 42.37 13.01 -13.34
C GLY A 35 42.40 13.19 -11.81
N THR A 36 43.29 12.46 -11.12
CA THR A 36 43.84 12.79 -9.77
C THR A 36 43.09 12.25 -8.53
N SER A 37 43.60 11.13 -7.98
CA SER A 37 43.54 10.74 -6.54
C SER A 37 44.50 11.63 -5.70
N PRO A 38 44.58 11.64 -4.34
CA PRO A 38 44.19 10.65 -3.29
C PRO A 38 43.65 11.38 -1.99
N PRO A 39 43.80 10.93 -0.71
CA PRO A 39 44.08 9.63 -0.10
C PRO A 39 43.07 9.16 0.98
N SER A 40 43.26 7.89 1.37
CA SER A 40 42.72 7.19 2.54
C SER A 40 42.95 7.91 3.88
N ILE A 41 41.89 8.02 4.68
CA ILE A 41 41.93 8.39 6.11
C ILE A 41 41.00 7.43 6.87
N ALA A 42 41.59 6.61 7.75
CA ALA A 42 40.89 6.01 8.90
C ALA A 42 40.87 7.05 10.03
N PRO A 43 39.82 7.11 10.88
CA PRO A 43 39.72 6.26 12.08
C PRO A 43 38.22 5.91 12.35
N ALA A 44 37.71 5.31 13.43
CA ALA A 44 38.13 5.14 14.80
C ALA A 44 37.31 3.99 15.43
N SER A 45 37.83 3.50 16.54
CA SER A 45 37.32 2.47 17.44
C SER A 45 35.80 2.47 17.70
N THR A 46 35.22 1.28 17.59
CA THR A 46 33.89 0.94 18.11
C THR A 46 33.88 1.07 19.64
N PHE A 47 33.25 2.12 20.17
CA PHE A 47 32.87 2.16 21.58
C PHE A 47 31.53 1.45 21.76
N LEU A 48 31.57 0.33 22.47
CA LEU A 48 30.40 -0.33 23.05
C LEU A 48 29.83 0.55 24.15
N VAL A 49 28.64 1.12 23.95
CA VAL A 49 27.80 1.60 25.06
C VAL A 49 26.65 0.61 25.20
N SER A 50 26.84 -0.35 26.11
CA SER A 50 25.77 -1.21 26.61
C SER A 50 24.85 -0.36 27.50
N SER A 51 23.59 -0.24 27.10
CA SER A 51 22.54 0.40 27.90
C SER A 51 22.08 -0.56 29.01
N PRO A 52 21.96 -0.13 30.28
CA PRO A 52 21.63 -1.02 31.40
C PRO A 52 20.11 -1.11 31.59
N ILE A 53 19.44 -2.01 30.87
CA ILE A 53 18.02 -2.36 31.14
C ILE A 53 17.78 -3.88 31.30
N ASP A 54 18.73 -4.75 30.97
CA ASP A 54 18.52 -6.21 31.04
C ASP A 54 19.06 -6.87 32.32
N GLN A 55 18.59 -6.42 33.49
CA GLN A 55 18.93 -7.11 34.75
C GLN A 55 17.76 -7.20 35.74
N ARG A 56 16.56 -7.53 35.24
CA ARG A 56 15.42 -7.86 36.12
C ARG A 56 14.53 -9.02 35.69
N LEU A 57 15.09 -9.99 34.97
CA LEU A 57 14.46 -11.27 34.70
C LEU A 57 15.35 -12.41 35.18
N SER A 58 15.33 -12.69 36.48
CA SER A 58 15.82 -13.94 37.07
C SER A 58 15.41 -14.06 38.53
N GLN A 59 14.18 -14.54 38.79
CA GLN A 59 13.89 -15.25 40.04
C GLN A 59 12.78 -16.28 39.82
N PRO A 60 13.02 -17.58 40.09
CA PRO A 60 12.03 -18.63 39.93
C PRO A 60 11.16 -18.76 41.19
N CYS A 61 9.83 -18.66 41.03
CA CYS A 61 8.88 -19.00 42.10
C CYS A 61 8.43 -20.46 41.96
N LYS A 62 8.62 -21.23 43.04
CA LYS A 62 8.20 -22.63 43.16
C LYS A 62 6.68 -22.75 43.23
N ALA A 63 6.17 -23.81 42.62
CA ALA A 63 4.78 -24.25 42.70
C ALA A 63 4.53 -24.98 44.03
N ASP A 64 3.39 -24.69 44.67
CA ASP A 64 2.68 -25.66 45.48
C ASP A 64 1.16 -25.41 45.35
N ALA A 65 0.36 -26.48 45.36
CA ALA A 65 -0.95 -26.53 44.75
C ALA A 65 -2.12 -26.69 45.76
N THR A 66 -3.22 -25.96 45.48
CA THR A 66 -4.65 -26.35 45.65
C THR A 66 -5.30 -26.15 47.05
N PRO A 67 -6.64 -25.88 47.17
CA PRO A 67 -7.62 -25.17 46.33
C PRO A 67 -8.32 -23.97 47.03
N ALA A 68 -8.98 -23.13 46.23
CA ALA A 68 -9.82 -22.00 46.63
C ALA A 68 -11.18 -22.40 47.24
N PRO A 69 -11.85 -21.50 47.98
CA PRO A 69 -13.29 -21.31 47.90
C PRO A 69 -13.63 -20.15 46.95
N ALA A 70 -14.61 -20.38 46.09
CA ALA A 70 -15.16 -19.37 45.18
C ALA A 70 -15.82 -18.24 45.98
N VAL A 71 -15.33 -17.01 45.82
CA VAL A 71 -16.01 -15.79 46.25
C VAL A 71 -16.26 -14.96 45.01
N ASP A 72 -17.53 -14.67 44.75
CA ASP A 72 -18.02 -13.88 43.63
C ASP A 72 -17.41 -12.46 43.60
N THR A 73 -16.33 -12.30 42.84
CA THR A 73 -15.62 -11.03 42.66
C THR A 73 -16.34 -10.09 41.68
N LYS A 74 -17.65 -9.84 41.86
CA LYS A 74 -18.39 -8.85 41.03
C LYS A 74 -18.65 -7.52 41.75
N ALA A 75 -18.22 -7.36 43.00
CA ALA A 75 -18.54 -6.17 43.81
C ALA A 75 -17.32 -5.36 44.32
N ALA A 76 -16.08 -5.71 43.98
CA ALA A 76 -14.89 -5.06 44.54
C ALA A 76 -14.23 -3.97 43.67
N TYR A 77 -14.80 -3.64 42.50
CA TYR A 77 -14.34 -2.53 41.65
C TYR A 77 -15.24 -1.29 41.84
N SER A 78 -15.34 -0.75 43.05
CA SER A 78 -16.12 0.48 43.26
C SER A 78 -15.55 1.41 44.34
N ALA A 79 -14.21 1.53 44.42
CA ALA A 79 -13.58 2.56 45.25
C ALA A 79 -12.14 2.94 44.81
N ALA A 80 -11.75 2.70 43.56
CA ALA A 80 -10.50 3.27 43.06
C ALA A 80 -10.76 4.73 42.64
N VAL A 81 -10.28 5.67 43.46
CA VAL A 81 -10.20 7.09 43.13
C VAL A 81 -9.58 7.21 41.73
N PRO A 82 -10.24 7.87 40.76
CA PRO A 82 -9.63 8.07 39.46
C PRO A 82 -8.33 8.87 39.66
N PRO A 83 -7.20 8.47 39.07
CA PRO A 83 -5.99 9.26 39.16
C PRO A 83 -6.32 10.67 38.68
N ALA A 84 -6.02 11.67 39.52
CA ALA A 84 -6.27 13.08 39.23
C ALA A 84 -5.71 13.38 37.83
N THR A 85 -6.60 13.69 36.90
CA THR A 85 -6.22 14.01 35.53
C THR A 85 -5.55 15.36 35.57
N THR A 86 -4.21 15.40 35.59
CA THR A 86 -3.50 16.65 35.35
C THR A 86 -3.92 17.15 33.97
N PRO A 87 -4.46 18.38 33.86
CA PRO A 87 -4.82 18.93 32.56
C PRO A 87 -3.56 18.97 31.70
N GLN A 88 -3.56 18.18 30.63
CA GLN A 88 -2.48 18.12 29.65
C GLN A 88 -2.46 19.47 28.93
N HIS A 89 -1.55 20.35 29.34
CA HIS A 89 -1.40 21.67 28.75
C HIS A 89 -0.49 21.57 27.53
N SER A 90 -1.06 21.77 26.34
CA SER A 90 -0.33 21.74 25.08
C SER A 90 -0.37 23.12 24.42
N SER A 91 0.80 23.74 24.23
CA SER A 91 0.92 25.02 23.53
C SER A 91 0.39 24.98 22.10
N LEU A 92 0.35 23.78 21.49
CA LEU A 92 -0.23 23.59 20.16
C LEU A 92 -1.75 23.80 20.15
N LEU A 93 -2.44 23.41 21.22
CA LEU A 93 -3.90 23.54 21.33
C LEU A 93 -4.33 24.97 21.71
N GLU A 94 -3.42 25.79 22.21
CA GLU A 94 -3.66 27.22 22.47
C GLU A 94 -3.67 28.06 21.19
N LEU A 95 -3.11 27.54 20.09
CA LEU A 95 -3.11 28.23 18.80
C LEU A 95 -4.51 28.24 18.18
N PRO A 96 -4.87 29.29 17.41
CA PRO A 96 -6.08 29.27 16.60
C PRO A 96 -6.14 28.06 15.66
N LYS A 97 -7.34 27.56 15.39
CA LYS A 97 -7.59 26.35 14.60
C LYS A 97 -6.94 26.44 13.22
N GLU A 98 -7.00 27.60 12.58
CA GLU A 98 -6.44 27.86 11.26
C GLU A 98 -4.93 27.61 11.25
N ILE A 99 -4.23 28.04 12.31
CA ILE A 99 -2.79 27.84 12.46
C ILE A 99 -2.48 26.37 12.76
N ARG A 100 -3.31 25.71 13.57
CA ARG A 100 -3.15 24.26 13.83
C ARG A 100 -3.31 23.44 12.55
N GLU A 101 -4.33 23.72 11.75
CA GLU A 101 -4.55 23.05 10.47
C GLU A 101 -3.36 23.23 9.51
N GLU A 102 -2.77 24.43 9.44
CA GLU A 102 -1.60 24.66 8.61
C GLU A 102 -0.38 23.87 9.09
N ILE A 103 -0.15 23.82 10.42
CA ILE A 103 0.88 22.96 11.01
C ILE A 103 0.60 21.49 10.67
N TYR A 104 -0.66 21.05 10.75
CA TYR A 104 -1.02 19.68 10.43
C TYR A 104 -0.72 19.35 8.97
N ARG A 105 -1.07 20.22 8.01
CA ARG A 105 -0.73 20.02 6.60
C ARG A 105 0.79 19.86 6.42
N LEU A 106 1.59 20.75 7.01
CA LEU A 106 3.05 20.68 6.90
C LEU A 106 3.65 19.37 7.46
N VAL A 107 3.07 18.81 8.53
CA VAL A 107 3.59 17.59 9.19
C VAL A 107 3.04 16.31 8.56
N VAL A 108 1.78 16.34 8.14
CA VAL A 108 1.05 15.18 7.64
C VAL A 108 1.37 14.94 6.17
N THR A 109 1.57 15.99 5.38
CA THR A 109 1.75 15.91 3.94
C THR A 109 3.16 15.46 3.56
N GLN A 110 3.22 14.37 2.78
CA GLN A 110 4.47 13.81 2.23
C GLN A 110 4.30 13.65 0.72
N PRO A 111 4.49 14.73 -0.07
CA PRO A 111 4.04 14.80 -1.47
C PRO A 111 4.62 13.71 -2.37
N ASP A 112 5.77 13.13 -2.00
CA ASP A 112 6.52 12.23 -2.88
C ASP A 112 6.56 10.77 -2.43
N LYS A 113 5.85 10.41 -1.36
CA LYS A 113 5.94 9.07 -0.79
C LYS A 113 4.60 8.35 -0.79
N TRP A 114 4.61 7.15 -1.37
CA TRP A 114 3.51 6.21 -1.22
C TRP A 114 3.46 5.67 0.21
N ILE A 115 2.25 5.65 0.76
CA ILE A 115 1.94 4.97 2.02
C ILE A 115 1.55 3.54 1.66
N ASP A 116 2.43 2.60 1.97
CA ASP A 116 2.16 1.19 1.74
C ASP A 116 1.11 0.68 2.73
N VAL A 117 0.02 0.17 2.18
CA VAL A 117 -1.07 -0.47 2.92
C VAL A 117 -0.91 -1.97 2.83
N HIS A 118 -0.85 -2.61 3.99
CA HIS A 118 -0.74 -4.05 4.15
C HIS A 118 -1.96 -4.61 4.89
N ALA A 119 -2.11 -5.94 4.89
CA ALA A 119 -3.19 -6.62 5.59
C ALA A 119 -3.22 -6.35 7.11
N ASN A 120 -2.07 -6.08 7.74
CA ASN A 120 -1.99 -5.71 9.15
C ASN A 120 -2.21 -4.20 9.41
N GLY A 121 -2.36 -3.39 8.37
CA GLY A 121 -2.52 -1.94 8.45
C GLY A 121 -1.43 -1.17 7.69
N TYR A 122 -1.28 0.10 8.04
CA TYR A 122 -0.30 1.02 7.46
C TYR A 122 0.19 2.00 8.51
N ALA A 123 1.38 2.55 8.27
CA ALA A 123 1.95 3.57 9.12
C ALA A 123 1.10 4.85 9.05
N ARG A 124 0.69 5.34 10.22
CA ARG A 124 0.01 6.63 10.36
C ARG A 124 1.00 7.66 10.91
N PRO A 125 0.91 8.94 10.51
CA PRO A 125 1.73 9.98 11.11
C PRO A 125 1.58 9.99 12.63
N ALA A 126 2.70 10.20 13.34
CA ALA A 126 2.71 10.23 14.81
C ALA A 126 1.71 11.24 15.38
N LEU A 127 1.50 12.34 14.66
CA LEU A 127 0.51 13.38 14.97
C LEU A 127 -0.90 12.81 15.20
N LEU A 128 -1.32 11.80 14.42
CA LEU A 128 -2.65 11.19 14.54
C LEU A 128 -2.80 10.32 15.81
N GLN A 129 -1.71 10.09 16.54
CA GLN A 129 -1.67 9.20 17.71
C GLN A 129 -1.49 9.95 19.04
N ILE A 130 -1.42 11.29 19.02
CA ILE A 130 -1.10 12.09 20.23
C ILE A 130 -2.30 12.18 21.17
N CYS A 131 -3.35 12.90 20.78
CA CYS A 131 -4.56 13.09 21.58
C CYS A 131 -5.82 13.11 20.71
N LYS A 132 -6.99 12.97 21.35
CA LYS A 132 -8.28 12.87 20.66
C LYS A 132 -8.61 14.12 19.84
N GLU A 133 -8.27 15.31 20.35
CA GLU A 133 -8.54 16.59 19.70
C GLU A 133 -7.71 16.75 18.41
N ILE A 134 -6.38 16.68 18.50
CA ILE A 134 -5.47 16.71 17.34
C ILE A 134 -5.87 15.64 16.32
N ARG A 135 -6.17 14.42 16.79
CA ARG A 135 -6.61 13.33 15.92
C ARG A 135 -7.89 13.70 15.17
N SER A 136 -8.88 14.27 15.83
CA SER A 136 -10.14 14.65 15.19
C SER A 136 -9.98 15.75 14.14
N GLU A 137 -9.02 16.66 14.32
CA GLU A 137 -8.72 17.73 13.37
C GLU A 137 -7.82 17.28 12.21
N ALA A 138 -6.81 16.44 12.48
CA ALA A 138 -5.80 16.06 11.50
C ALA A 138 -6.19 14.84 10.64
N VAL A 139 -7.10 13.98 11.10
CA VAL A 139 -7.55 12.79 10.33
C VAL A 139 -8.19 13.19 8.99
N PRO A 140 -9.12 14.15 8.91
CA PRO A 140 -9.67 14.59 7.64
C PRO A 140 -8.58 15.05 6.68
N ILE A 141 -7.65 15.90 7.15
CA ILE A 141 -6.52 16.43 6.36
C ILE A 141 -5.71 15.28 5.74
N PHE A 142 -5.37 14.26 6.53
CA PHE A 142 -4.57 13.13 6.07
C PHE A 142 -5.24 12.27 4.97
N TYR A 143 -6.57 12.18 4.94
CA TYR A 143 -7.29 11.37 3.95
C TYR A 143 -7.91 12.19 2.81
N SER A 144 -8.06 13.51 2.97
CA SER A 144 -8.66 14.37 1.95
C SER A 144 -7.63 15.10 1.09
N ASP A 145 -6.39 15.23 1.55
CA ASP A 145 -5.34 15.94 0.82
C ASP A 145 -4.93 15.17 -0.45
N THR A 146 -4.79 15.89 -1.55
CA THR A 146 -4.38 15.38 -2.88
C THR A 146 -2.97 14.83 -2.90
N MET A 147 -2.17 15.18 -1.90
CA MET A 147 -0.75 14.85 -1.85
C MET A 147 -0.47 13.45 -1.27
N HIS A 148 -1.45 12.81 -0.63
CA HIS A 148 -1.29 11.46 -0.10
C HIS A 148 -1.64 10.41 -1.14
N ARG A 149 -0.70 9.47 -1.30
CA ARG A 149 -0.84 8.36 -2.24
C ARG A 149 -0.78 7.05 -1.47
N PHE A 150 -1.82 6.24 -1.55
CA PHE A 150 -1.90 4.95 -0.84
C PHE A 150 -1.72 3.79 -1.80
N MET A 151 -0.74 2.93 -1.51
CA MET A 151 -0.44 1.76 -2.33
C MET A 151 -0.81 0.50 -1.56
N MET A 152 -1.89 -0.17 -1.94
CA MET A 152 -2.26 -1.47 -1.37
C MET A 152 -1.31 -2.53 -1.90
N ARG A 153 -0.41 -3.01 -1.05
CA ARG A 153 0.55 -4.06 -1.39
C ARG A 153 -0.09 -5.43 -1.17
N THR A 154 -0.31 -6.10 -2.27
CA THR A 154 -0.83 -7.47 -2.35
C THR A 154 0.27 -8.43 -2.80
N ARG A 155 0.06 -9.73 -2.59
CA ARG A 155 0.94 -10.79 -3.06
C ARG A 155 0.10 -11.83 -3.75
N ASP A 156 0.62 -12.42 -4.81
CA ASP A 156 -0.01 -13.55 -5.49
C ASP A 156 -1.48 -13.26 -5.84
N PHE A 157 -1.77 -12.00 -6.21
CA PHE A 157 -3.11 -11.50 -6.49
C PHE A 157 -4.14 -11.66 -5.36
N ASP A 158 -3.73 -11.87 -4.11
CA ASP A 158 -4.64 -11.89 -2.97
C ASP A 158 -5.22 -10.48 -2.73
N CYS A 159 -6.54 -10.37 -2.87
CA CYS A 159 -7.26 -9.12 -2.71
C CYS A 159 -7.63 -8.78 -1.25
N SER A 160 -7.19 -9.57 -0.26
CA SER A 160 -7.52 -9.37 1.16
C SER A 160 -7.16 -7.98 1.69
N THR A 161 -5.95 -7.48 1.38
CA THR A 161 -5.51 -6.12 1.75
C THR A 161 -6.43 -5.05 1.17
N VAL A 162 -6.89 -5.25 -0.06
CA VAL A 162 -7.77 -4.30 -0.76
C VAL A 162 -9.18 -4.36 -0.17
N CYS A 163 -9.69 -5.55 0.15
CA CYS A 163 -10.96 -5.72 0.86
C CYS A 163 -10.94 -4.97 2.19
N LEU A 164 -9.87 -5.17 2.97
CA LEU A 164 -9.72 -4.56 4.29
C LEU A 164 -9.61 -3.03 4.19
N TRP A 165 -8.88 -2.53 3.20
CA TRP A 165 -8.81 -1.11 2.93
C TRP A 165 -10.19 -0.55 2.60
N GLN A 166 -10.94 -1.18 1.70
CA GLN A 166 -12.28 -0.75 1.32
C GLN A 166 -13.24 -0.69 2.51
N GLU A 167 -13.24 -1.73 3.36
CA GLU A 167 -14.05 -1.78 4.57
C GLU A 167 -13.69 -0.63 5.54
N ARG A 168 -12.40 -0.41 5.75
CA ARG A 168 -11.91 0.60 6.70
C ARG A 168 -12.02 2.02 6.19
N SER A 169 -11.93 2.24 4.88
CA SER A 169 -11.99 3.57 4.26
C SER A 169 -13.38 3.94 3.75
N GLY A 170 -14.37 3.03 3.84
CA GLY A 170 -15.72 3.27 3.33
C GLY A 170 -16.46 4.46 3.96
N HIS A 171 -16.05 4.91 5.14
CA HIS A 171 -16.59 6.09 5.82
C HIS A 171 -15.85 7.40 5.49
N LEU A 172 -14.70 7.31 4.82
CA LEU A 172 -13.92 8.49 4.45
C LEU A 172 -14.55 9.12 3.21
N ASP A 173 -14.63 10.45 3.22
CA ASP A 173 -15.15 11.18 2.07
C ASP A 173 -14.20 10.98 0.88
N ARG A 174 -14.72 10.38 -0.19
CA ARG A 174 -13.90 9.90 -1.30
C ARG A 174 -13.63 11.04 -2.26
N THR A 175 -12.68 11.88 -1.91
CA THR A 175 -12.19 12.87 -2.85
C THR A 175 -11.39 12.16 -3.96
N GLU A 176 -11.65 12.51 -5.23
CA GLU A 176 -10.85 12.04 -6.39
C GLU A 176 -9.35 12.35 -6.24
N ALA A 177 -9.04 13.33 -5.39
CA ALA A 177 -7.73 13.73 -4.93
C ALA A 177 -6.86 12.61 -4.34
N MET A 178 -7.44 11.69 -3.57
CA MET A 178 -6.66 10.65 -2.88
C MET A 178 -6.34 9.52 -3.87
N LEU A 179 -5.10 9.50 -4.36
CA LEU A 179 -4.61 8.45 -5.27
C LEU A 179 -4.47 7.12 -4.52
N ARG A 180 -5.07 6.07 -5.08
CA ARG A 180 -5.13 4.74 -4.46
C ARG A 180 -4.94 3.68 -5.53
N ASP A 181 -3.83 2.96 -5.42
CA ASP A 181 -3.50 1.89 -6.34
C ASP A 181 -3.31 0.58 -5.58
N ALA A 182 -3.65 -0.54 -6.22
CA ALA A 182 -3.36 -1.86 -5.68
C ALA A 182 -2.25 -2.52 -6.49
N ASN A 183 -1.08 -2.71 -5.88
CA ASN A 183 0.04 -3.34 -6.55
C ASN A 183 0.27 -4.74 -5.99
N THR A 184 0.64 -5.67 -6.87
CA THR A 184 0.99 -7.05 -6.53
C THR A 184 2.45 -7.30 -6.84
N ASN A 185 3.04 -8.34 -6.24
CA ASN A 185 4.40 -8.79 -6.58
C ASN A 185 4.49 -9.44 -7.98
N TRP A 186 3.40 -9.49 -8.74
CA TRP A 186 3.30 -10.12 -10.07
C TRP A 186 3.69 -11.60 -10.06
N SER A 187 3.45 -12.27 -8.93
CA SER A 187 3.54 -13.72 -8.81
C SER A 187 2.22 -14.34 -9.31
N PRO A 188 2.24 -15.14 -10.38
CA PRO A 188 1.04 -15.72 -10.97
C PRO A 188 0.21 -16.53 -9.99
N HIS A 189 -1.09 -16.28 -9.94
CA HIS A 189 -2.02 -17.05 -9.12
C HIS A 189 -3.45 -16.89 -9.65
N TRP A 190 -3.88 -17.85 -10.48
CA TRP A 190 -5.14 -17.74 -11.22
C TRP A 190 -6.38 -17.59 -10.32
N LYS A 191 -6.45 -18.42 -9.27
CA LYS A 191 -7.61 -18.44 -8.35
C LYS A 191 -7.80 -17.12 -7.61
N ASN A 192 -6.71 -16.50 -7.13
CA ASN A 192 -6.76 -15.23 -6.42
C ASN A 192 -7.11 -14.08 -7.38
N LEU A 193 -6.57 -14.08 -8.60
CA LEU A 193 -6.96 -13.11 -9.64
C LEU A 193 -8.47 -13.22 -9.96
N LEU A 194 -9.00 -14.44 -10.12
CA LEU A 194 -10.43 -14.65 -10.34
C LEU A 194 -11.28 -14.16 -9.16
N ASP A 195 -10.88 -14.45 -7.93
CA ASP A 195 -11.61 -13.96 -6.75
C ASP A 195 -11.58 -12.42 -6.66
N TRP A 196 -10.45 -11.79 -6.99
CA TRP A 196 -10.36 -10.33 -7.09
C TRP A 196 -11.30 -9.78 -8.16
N LEU A 197 -11.25 -10.31 -9.38
CA LEU A 197 -12.14 -9.91 -10.48
C LEU A 197 -13.61 -10.10 -10.12
N LYS A 198 -13.95 -11.19 -9.41
CA LYS A 198 -15.33 -11.45 -8.93
C LYS A 198 -15.80 -10.40 -7.94
N LYS A 199 -14.96 -10.05 -6.96
CA LYS A 199 -15.30 -8.99 -5.99
C LYS A 199 -15.34 -7.61 -6.64
N PHE A 200 -14.49 -7.36 -7.62
CA PHE A 200 -14.45 -6.12 -8.40
C PHE A 200 -15.71 -5.95 -9.26
N HIS A 201 -16.08 -6.99 -10.02
CA HIS A 201 -17.30 -7.03 -10.83
C HIS A 201 -18.56 -6.84 -9.98
N ALA A 202 -18.62 -7.49 -8.81
CA ALA A 202 -19.70 -7.31 -7.83
C ALA A 202 -19.67 -5.95 -7.10
N ARG A 203 -18.76 -5.03 -7.46
CA ARG A 203 -18.58 -3.70 -6.85
C ARG A 203 -18.31 -3.73 -5.34
N LYS A 204 -17.86 -4.87 -4.82
CA LYS A 204 -17.40 -5.01 -3.42
C LYS A 204 -16.02 -4.40 -3.23
N ILE A 205 -15.23 -4.36 -4.30
CA ILE A 205 -13.94 -3.69 -4.40
C ILE A 205 -13.96 -2.77 -5.61
N GLU A 206 -13.38 -1.59 -5.49
CA GLU A 206 -13.30 -0.61 -6.59
C GLU A 206 -11.92 -0.54 -7.23
N HIS A 207 -10.91 -1.14 -6.62
CA HIS A 207 -9.53 -1.03 -7.06
C HIS A 207 -9.16 -2.24 -7.93
N ALA A 208 -8.80 -1.96 -9.18
CA ALA A 208 -8.14 -2.90 -10.07
C ALA A 208 -6.66 -3.05 -9.70
N VAL A 209 -6.02 -4.11 -10.21
CA VAL A 209 -4.55 -4.24 -10.09
C VAL A 209 -3.87 -3.16 -10.92
N TYR A 210 -2.94 -2.46 -10.31
CA TYR A 210 -2.10 -1.47 -10.95
C TYR A 210 -1.24 -2.13 -12.04
N CYS A 211 -1.51 -1.76 -13.28
CA CYS A 211 -0.79 -2.21 -14.46
C CYS A 211 -0.10 -0.99 -15.08
N SER A 212 1.21 -0.85 -14.92
CA SER A 212 1.97 0.25 -15.54
C SER A 212 3.16 -0.27 -16.31
N ALA A 213 3.31 0.31 -17.51
CA ALA A 213 4.40 0.02 -18.41
C ALA A 213 5.74 0.60 -17.94
N THR A 214 5.73 1.51 -16.97
CA THR A 214 6.94 2.18 -16.50
C THR A 214 7.76 1.22 -15.64
N ASN A 215 8.91 0.77 -16.16
CA ASN A 215 9.94 -0.04 -15.48
C ASN A 215 9.72 -1.57 -15.41
N SER A 216 8.76 -2.13 -16.13
CA SER A 216 8.56 -3.58 -16.19
C SER A 216 9.44 -4.23 -17.29
N GLY A 217 9.93 -5.45 -17.05
CA GLY A 217 10.55 -6.25 -18.11
C GLY A 217 9.54 -6.62 -19.19
N SER A 218 10.01 -6.90 -20.42
CA SER A 218 9.13 -7.15 -21.59
C SER A 218 8.08 -8.26 -21.37
N GLN A 219 8.43 -9.32 -20.64
CA GLN A 219 7.50 -10.40 -20.29
C GLN A 219 6.40 -9.93 -19.33
N GLN A 220 6.78 -9.19 -18.29
CA GLN A 220 5.85 -8.66 -17.29
C GLN A 220 4.90 -7.62 -17.89
N LEU A 221 5.33 -6.86 -18.91
CA LEU A 221 4.47 -5.93 -19.65
C LEU A 221 3.32 -6.65 -20.36
N HIS A 222 3.58 -7.80 -20.98
CA HIS A 222 2.53 -8.57 -21.65
C HIS A 222 1.52 -9.15 -20.65
N GLU A 223 2.02 -9.70 -19.53
CA GLU A 223 1.16 -10.16 -18.44
C GLU A 223 0.31 -9.01 -17.86
N GLN A 224 0.91 -7.83 -17.66
CA GLN A 224 0.23 -6.62 -17.22
C GLN A 224 -0.88 -6.20 -18.17
N ALA A 225 -0.64 -6.23 -19.48
CA ALA A 225 -1.64 -5.89 -20.48
C ALA A 225 -2.82 -6.87 -20.47
N LEU A 226 -2.53 -8.18 -20.38
CA LEU A 226 -3.57 -9.22 -20.31
C LEU A 226 -4.40 -9.10 -19.02
N VAL A 227 -3.75 -8.95 -17.86
CA VAL A 227 -4.44 -8.73 -16.58
C VAL A 227 -5.24 -7.43 -16.61
N GLY A 228 -4.65 -6.33 -17.07
CA GLY A 228 -5.36 -5.05 -17.22
C GLY A 228 -6.60 -5.17 -18.10
N MET A 229 -6.50 -5.89 -19.22
CA MET A 229 -7.63 -6.18 -20.10
C MET A 229 -8.75 -6.95 -19.37
N THR A 230 -8.43 -7.90 -18.50
CA THR A 230 -9.47 -8.61 -17.72
C THR A 230 -10.27 -7.68 -16.81
N PHE A 231 -9.63 -6.68 -16.18
CA PHE A 231 -10.31 -5.67 -15.37
C PHE A 231 -11.14 -4.69 -16.21
N SER A 232 -10.67 -4.31 -17.40
CA SER A 232 -11.44 -3.50 -18.35
C SER A 232 -12.70 -4.24 -18.80
N VAL A 233 -12.57 -5.51 -19.21
CA VAL A 233 -13.72 -6.35 -19.60
C VAL A 233 -14.70 -6.53 -18.43
N ALA A 234 -14.20 -6.71 -17.21
CA ALA A 234 -15.05 -6.79 -16.02
C ALA A 234 -15.83 -5.47 -15.76
N THR A 235 -15.25 -4.33 -16.14
CA THR A 235 -15.91 -3.02 -16.06
C THR A 235 -17.00 -2.88 -17.13
N ASP A 236 -16.71 -3.30 -18.37
CA ASP A 236 -17.66 -3.22 -19.49
C ASP A 236 -18.84 -4.19 -19.31
N LEU A 237 -18.59 -5.36 -18.72
CA LEU A 237 -19.60 -6.38 -18.44
C LEU A 237 -20.18 -6.31 -17.03
N LYS A 238 -20.10 -5.15 -16.35
CA LYS A 238 -20.60 -4.96 -14.97
C LYS A 238 -22.06 -5.36 -14.76
N ASP A 239 -22.90 -5.17 -15.79
CA ASP A 239 -24.35 -5.44 -15.72
C ASP A 239 -24.70 -6.89 -16.14
N SER A 240 -23.70 -7.65 -16.60
CA SER A 240 -23.87 -9.06 -16.97
C SER A 240 -23.66 -9.99 -15.77
N PRO A 241 -24.27 -11.19 -15.74
CA PRO A 241 -23.99 -12.19 -14.72
C PRO A 241 -22.51 -12.60 -14.69
N TRP A 242 -22.00 -12.93 -13.50
CA TRP A 242 -20.60 -13.34 -13.29
C TRP A 242 -20.21 -14.51 -14.19
N GLU A 243 -21.12 -15.45 -14.45
CA GLU A 243 -20.90 -16.64 -15.26
C GLU A 243 -20.56 -16.29 -16.72
N VAL A 244 -21.07 -15.16 -17.23
CA VAL A 244 -20.73 -14.67 -18.57
C VAL A 244 -19.28 -14.18 -18.59
N LEU A 245 -18.91 -13.35 -17.60
CA LEU A 245 -17.55 -12.84 -17.46
C LEU A 245 -16.55 -13.98 -17.22
N GLU A 246 -16.87 -14.94 -16.36
CA GLU A 246 -16.02 -16.09 -16.05
C GLU A 246 -15.69 -16.92 -17.30
N ARG A 247 -16.65 -17.12 -18.22
CA ARG A 247 -16.37 -17.77 -19.52
C ARG A 247 -15.42 -16.97 -20.39
N VAL A 248 -15.54 -15.64 -20.41
CA VAL A 248 -14.61 -14.78 -21.15
C VAL A 248 -13.21 -14.85 -20.52
N LEU A 249 -13.12 -14.76 -19.19
CA LEU A 249 -11.85 -14.87 -18.46
C LEU A 249 -11.17 -16.23 -18.66
N ALA A 250 -11.95 -17.32 -18.75
CA ALA A 250 -11.43 -18.65 -19.06
C ALA A 250 -10.73 -18.70 -20.43
N SER A 251 -11.13 -17.87 -21.40
CA SER A 251 -10.44 -17.76 -22.70
C SER A 251 -9.12 -16.98 -22.63
N VAL A 252 -8.92 -16.15 -21.60
CA VAL A 252 -7.69 -15.40 -21.36
C VAL A 252 -6.63 -16.24 -20.65
N ARG A 253 -7.03 -17.21 -19.81
CA ARG A 253 -6.10 -18.06 -19.04
C ARG A 253 -5.04 -18.76 -19.92
N PRO A 254 -5.36 -19.37 -21.08
CA PRO A 254 -4.35 -19.94 -21.97
C PRO A 254 -3.32 -18.91 -22.48
N LEU A 255 -3.72 -17.66 -22.69
CA LEU A 255 -2.81 -16.58 -23.12
C LEU A 255 -1.84 -16.20 -21.99
N LEU A 256 -2.35 -16.13 -20.75
CA LEU A 256 -1.51 -15.92 -19.57
C LEU A 256 -0.50 -17.07 -19.37
N ILE A 257 -0.94 -18.32 -19.55
CA ILE A 257 -0.07 -19.51 -19.46
C ILE A 257 1.01 -19.48 -20.55
N ALA A 258 0.66 -19.08 -21.78
CA ALA A 258 1.62 -18.94 -22.88
C ALA A 258 2.66 -17.85 -22.60
N SER A 259 2.27 -16.78 -21.89
CA SER A 259 3.19 -15.71 -21.45
C SER A 259 4.08 -16.16 -20.28
N ASN A 260 3.51 -16.87 -19.31
CA ASN A 260 4.21 -17.36 -18.12
C ASN A 260 3.55 -18.65 -17.62
N PRO A 261 4.23 -19.81 -17.73
CA PRO A 261 3.65 -21.11 -17.42
C PRO A 261 3.11 -21.26 -15.99
N ARG A 262 3.61 -20.47 -15.02
CA ARG A 262 3.16 -20.50 -13.62
C ARG A 262 1.69 -20.10 -13.44
N TRP A 263 1.05 -19.48 -14.43
CA TRP A 263 -0.40 -19.25 -14.44
C TRP A 263 -1.22 -20.55 -14.55
N ALA A 264 -0.60 -21.67 -14.91
CA ALA A 264 -1.25 -22.97 -14.96
C ALA A 264 -1.46 -23.56 -13.55
N ASP A 265 -0.60 -23.19 -12.59
CA ASP A 265 -0.61 -23.75 -11.25
C ASP A 265 -1.91 -23.39 -10.50
N GLU A 266 -2.50 -24.37 -9.82
CA GLU A 266 -3.76 -24.24 -9.07
C GLU A 266 -3.57 -24.02 -7.57
N HIS A 267 -2.46 -23.38 -7.16
CA HIS A 267 -2.15 -23.11 -5.75
C HIS A 267 -3.33 -22.51 -4.96
#